data_AF-A0A9W9DIV0-F1
#
_entry.id   AF-A0A9W9DIV0-F1
#
_cell.length_a   1.000
_cell.length_b   1.000
_cell.length_c   1.000
_cell.angle_alpha   90.00
_cell.angle_beta   90.00
_cell.angle_gamma   90.00
#
_symmetry.space_group_name_H-M   'P 1'
#
loop_
_entity.id
_entity.type
_entity.pdbx_description
1 polymer ?
#
loop_
_entity_poly.entity_id
_entity_poly.type
_entity_poly.pdbx_seq_one_letter_code
_entity_poly.pdbx_strand_id
1 'polypeptide(L)'
;MPTAKERTVRAYAPYRSKPGPKKGSSKKEEPKSSAQPRIQRQNLTLADWFEVFEFIDSHPGTSQDEITQHFRTRYHRPLVFSQATLSRKVAQRKDLEQHANETPMALSSKRPYTVTSPQVEEALVLWQKSMEAKNENITGAMLVVKRAWFEQEFNIPDQQHLRSAGWVQAFLRRCVSWISFLTVSIVSNVLYLILDRIGRVRWPAPHSSPCRLCPMDWILFLVVSLGVQHVEYRS
;
A
#
# COMPACT_ATOMS: atom_id res chain seq x y z
N MET A 1 37.71 40.61 8.15
CA MET A 1 38.46 39.34 8.19
C MET A 1 38.01 38.56 9.43
N PRO A 2 37.02 37.65 9.34
CA PRO A 2 36.59 36.86 10.49
C PRO A 2 37.57 35.71 10.73
N THR A 3 38.12 35.62 11.93
CA THR A 3 39.03 34.54 12.34
C THR A 3 38.23 33.28 12.65
N ALA A 4 38.55 32.19 11.94
CA ALA A 4 37.94 30.89 12.12
C ALA A 4 38.27 30.35 13.51
N LYS A 5 37.25 30.12 14.34
CA LYS A 5 37.39 29.45 15.63
C LYS A 5 37.61 27.95 15.39
N GLU A 6 38.85 27.54 15.54
CA GLU A 6 39.29 26.15 15.47
C GLU A 6 38.63 25.33 16.60
N ARG A 7 37.85 24.32 16.20
CA ARG A 7 37.07 23.48 17.09
C ARG A 7 37.93 22.29 17.50
N THR A 8 38.50 22.33 18.70
CA THR A 8 39.29 21.23 19.26
C THR A 8 38.46 19.96 19.39
N VAL A 9 38.86 18.91 18.66
CA VAL A 9 38.28 17.58 18.72
C VAL A 9 38.60 16.98 20.08
N ARG A 10 37.58 16.73 20.90
CA ARG A 10 37.73 16.09 22.21
C ARG A 10 38.21 14.65 22.01
N ALA A 11 39.44 14.36 22.42
CA ALA A 11 39.98 13.01 22.45
C ALA A 11 39.08 12.11 23.32
N TYR A 12 38.54 11.05 22.70
CA TYR A 12 37.67 10.09 23.38
C TYR A 12 38.55 9.21 24.29
N ALA A 13 38.43 9.39 25.61
CA ALA A 13 39.12 8.52 26.54
C ALA A 13 38.59 7.08 26.38
N PRO A 14 39.46 6.05 26.28
CA PRO A 14 39.01 4.67 26.19
C PRO A 14 38.25 4.31 27.47
N TYR A 15 37.00 3.85 27.31
CA TYR A 15 36.16 3.46 28.43
C TYR A 15 36.87 2.40 29.29
N ARG A 16 37.24 2.79 30.52
CA ARG A 16 37.71 1.86 31.56
C ARG A 16 36.51 1.00 31.97
N SER A 17 36.40 -0.19 31.38
CA SER A 17 35.42 -1.20 31.78
C SER A 17 35.71 -1.61 33.22
N LYS A 18 34.86 -1.18 34.16
CA LYS A 18 34.91 -1.67 35.54
C LYS A 18 34.67 -3.19 35.52
N PRO A 19 35.44 -4.00 36.26
CA PRO A 19 35.17 -5.42 36.38
C PRO A 19 33.76 -5.59 36.96
N GLY A 20 32.90 -6.22 36.18
CA GLY A 20 31.51 -6.49 36.57
C GLY A 20 31.45 -7.39 37.81
N PRO A 21 30.36 -7.31 38.59
CA PRO A 21 30.19 -8.12 39.79
C PRO A 21 30.30 -9.62 39.47
N LYS A 22 31.09 -10.34 40.27
CA LYS A 22 31.22 -11.80 40.19
C LYS A 22 29.84 -12.42 40.39
N LYS A 23 29.48 -13.32 39.46
CA LYS A 23 28.22 -14.06 39.40
C LYS A 23 28.12 -14.97 40.62
N GLY A 24 27.61 -14.44 41.73
CA GLY A 24 27.20 -15.21 42.89
C GLY A 24 26.00 -16.06 42.53
N SER A 25 26.02 -17.33 42.93
CA SER A 25 24.95 -18.30 42.78
C SER A 25 23.73 -17.93 43.62
N SER A 26 22.94 -16.95 43.16
CA SER A 26 21.63 -16.65 43.73
C SER A 26 20.60 -17.60 43.13
N LYS A 27 19.74 -18.12 44.02
CA LYS A 27 18.60 -19.00 43.72
C LYS A 27 17.82 -18.51 42.50
N LYS A 28 17.36 -19.45 41.70
CA LYS A 28 16.63 -19.28 40.44
C LYS A 28 15.25 -18.66 40.72
N GLU A 29 15.20 -17.35 40.97
CA GLU A 29 13.96 -16.60 40.92
C GLU A 29 13.55 -16.47 39.46
N GLU A 30 12.35 -16.96 39.14
CA GLU A 30 11.75 -16.76 37.83
C GLU A 30 11.67 -15.25 37.56
N PRO A 31 12.15 -14.78 36.38
CA PRO A 31 12.08 -13.37 36.06
C PRO A 31 10.60 -12.97 35.97
N LYS A 32 10.13 -12.25 36.99
CA LYS A 32 8.81 -11.62 37.06
C LYS A 32 8.78 -10.47 36.08
N SER A 33 8.70 -10.79 34.79
CA SER A 33 8.57 -9.82 33.72
C SER A 33 7.15 -9.27 33.74
N SER A 34 6.97 -8.11 34.38
CA SER A 34 5.72 -7.32 34.31
C SER A 34 5.58 -6.58 32.97
N ALA A 35 6.30 -7.00 31.93
CA ALA A 35 6.26 -6.36 30.62
C ALA A 35 4.90 -6.63 29.98
N GLN A 36 4.00 -5.65 30.04
CA GLN A 36 2.78 -5.70 29.24
C GLN A 36 3.15 -5.74 27.76
N PRO A 37 2.44 -6.52 26.93
CA PRO A 37 2.65 -6.53 25.50
C PRO A 37 2.49 -5.11 24.98
N ARG A 38 3.58 -4.54 24.44
CA ARG A 38 3.51 -3.23 23.78
C ARG A 38 2.61 -3.40 22.56
N ILE A 39 1.42 -2.83 22.63
CA ILE A 39 0.55 -2.66 21.44
C ILE A 39 1.41 -1.92 20.40
N GLN A 40 1.75 -2.62 19.32
CA GLN A 40 2.54 -2.02 18.26
C GLN A 40 1.73 -0.87 17.67
N ARG A 41 2.31 0.34 17.68
CA ARG A 41 1.70 1.52 17.07
C ARG A 41 1.51 1.23 15.58
N GLN A 42 0.26 1.04 15.16
CA GLN A 42 -0.06 0.91 13.75
C GLN A 42 -0.04 2.29 13.12
N ASN A 43 0.88 2.53 12.18
CA ASN A 43 0.85 3.76 11.39
C ASN A 43 -0.37 3.74 10.48
N LEU A 44 -1.19 4.78 10.59
CA LEU A 44 -2.36 5.04 9.75
C LEU A 44 -1.93 5.24 8.30
N THR A 45 -2.70 4.71 7.35
CA THR A 45 -2.46 4.93 5.92
C THR A 45 -2.93 6.31 5.50
N LEU A 46 -2.56 6.76 4.31
CA LEU A 46 -3.06 8.02 3.76
C LEU A 46 -4.58 8.01 3.56
N ALA A 47 -5.14 6.87 3.13
CA ALA A 47 -6.59 6.69 3.03
C ALA A 47 -7.30 6.91 4.37
N ASP A 48 -6.71 6.43 5.47
CA ASP A 48 -7.27 6.59 6.82
C ASP A 48 -7.31 8.07 7.21
N TRP A 49 -6.27 8.81 6.84
CA TRP A 49 -6.25 10.26 7.07
C TRP A 49 -7.29 11.00 6.24
N PHE A 50 -7.57 10.57 4.99
CA PHE A 50 -8.65 11.17 4.21
C PHE A 50 -10.03 10.92 4.81
N GLU A 51 -10.29 9.73 5.34
CA GLU A 51 -11.54 9.46 6.06
C GLU A 51 -11.68 10.36 7.30
N VAL A 52 -10.57 10.62 8.01
CA VAL A 52 -10.56 11.57 9.12
C VAL A 52 -10.82 13.01 8.65
N PHE A 53 -10.27 13.42 7.51
CA PHE A 53 -10.51 14.76 6.95
C PHE A 53 -11.95 14.95 6.47
N GLU A 54 -12.52 13.94 5.81
CA GLU A 54 -13.94 13.94 5.42
C GLU A 54 -14.87 14.05 6.64
N PHE A 55 -14.53 13.38 7.73
CA PHE A 55 -15.25 13.52 8.99
C PHE A 55 -15.18 14.95 9.56
N ILE A 56 -14.01 15.59 9.52
CA ILE A 56 -13.83 16.98 9.97
C ILE A 56 -14.66 17.94 9.13
N ASP A 57 -14.64 17.76 7.80
CA ASP A 57 -15.36 18.65 6.87
C ASP A 57 -16.88 18.52 7.02
N SER A 58 -17.37 17.33 7.31
CA SER A 58 -18.80 17.06 7.55
C SER A 58 -19.31 17.49 8.94
N HIS A 59 -18.42 17.70 9.91
CA HIS A 59 -18.77 18.04 11.28
C HIS A 59 -18.06 19.33 11.77
N PRO A 60 -18.37 20.50 11.17
CA PRO A 60 -17.78 21.75 11.63
C PRO A 60 -18.23 22.04 13.08
N GLY A 61 -17.26 22.23 13.97
CA GLY A 61 -17.50 22.54 15.39
C GLY A 61 -17.20 21.39 16.36
N THR A 62 -16.97 20.18 15.86
CA THR A 62 -16.50 19.07 16.72
C THR A 62 -15.07 19.34 17.21
N SER A 63 -14.85 19.12 18.50
CA SER A 63 -13.51 19.27 19.09
C SER A 63 -12.56 18.17 18.63
N GLN A 64 -11.25 18.43 18.63
CA GLN A 64 -10.25 17.41 18.23
C GLN A 64 -10.25 16.18 19.15
N ASP A 65 -10.63 16.34 20.41
CA ASP A 65 -10.75 15.24 21.36
C ASP A 65 -11.92 14.32 21.00
N GLU A 66 -13.09 14.89 20.72
CA GLU A 66 -14.27 14.16 20.25
C GLU A 66 -14.00 13.41 18.93
N ILE A 67 -13.28 14.04 17.99
CA ILE A 67 -12.86 13.37 16.74
C ILE A 67 -11.98 12.15 17.06
N THR A 68 -10.99 12.34 17.93
CA THR A 68 -10.08 11.26 18.31
C THR A 68 -10.84 10.12 19.00
N GLN A 69 -11.79 10.45 19.87
CA GLN A 69 -12.63 9.49 20.57
C GLN A 69 -13.55 8.72 19.61
N HIS A 70 -14.23 9.41 18.68
CA HIS A 70 -15.10 8.79 17.67
C HIS A 70 -14.37 7.69 16.89
N PHE A 71 -13.18 8.02 16.38
CA PHE A 71 -12.36 7.09 15.60
C PHE A 71 -11.77 5.95 16.43
N ARG A 72 -11.55 6.16 17.74
CA ARG A 72 -11.09 5.13 18.66
C ARG A 72 -12.19 4.13 19.02
N THR A 73 -13.45 4.57 19.12
CA THR A 73 -14.60 3.74 19.53
C THR A 73 -15.25 2.97 18.37
N ARG A 74 -14.78 3.12 17.14
CA ARG A 74 -15.38 2.51 15.95
C ARG A 74 -15.19 0.99 15.93
N TYR A 75 -16.25 0.26 15.58
CA TYR A 75 -16.30 -1.21 15.67
C TYR A 75 -15.39 -1.95 14.67
N HIS A 76 -15.45 -1.60 13.38
CA HIS A 76 -14.75 -2.37 12.33
C HIS A 76 -13.28 -2.02 12.14
N ARG A 77 -12.87 -0.79 12.51
CA ARG A 77 -11.53 -0.27 12.26
C ARG A 77 -11.19 0.89 13.19
N PRO A 78 -10.84 0.60 14.46
CA PRO A 78 -10.49 1.66 15.40
C PRO A 78 -9.18 2.32 14.95
N LEU A 79 -9.24 3.63 14.68
CA LEU A 79 -8.07 4.41 14.32
C LEU A 79 -7.50 5.05 15.59
N VAL A 80 -6.31 4.61 15.99
CA VAL A 80 -5.67 5.07 17.23
C VAL A 80 -4.61 6.12 16.90
N PHE A 81 -4.92 7.38 17.16
CA PHE A 81 -3.97 8.49 17.09
C PHE A 81 -4.17 9.45 18.27
N SER A 82 -3.23 10.36 18.47
CA SER A 82 -3.33 11.42 19.49
C SER A 82 -3.82 12.73 18.89
N GLN A 83 -4.41 13.59 19.71
CA GLN A 83 -4.81 14.95 19.34
C GLN A 83 -3.67 15.73 18.65
N ALA A 84 -2.45 15.67 19.21
CA ALA A 84 -1.29 16.34 18.61
C ALA A 84 -0.93 15.79 17.22
N THR A 85 -1.21 14.51 16.95
CA THR A 85 -1.00 13.91 15.63
C THR A 85 -2.05 14.40 14.65
N LEU A 86 -3.32 14.49 15.08
CA LEU A 86 -4.41 15.04 14.29
C LEU A 86 -4.11 16.49 13.87
N SER A 87 -3.74 17.34 14.82
CA SER A 87 -3.39 18.74 14.55
C SER A 87 -2.27 18.88 13.52
N ARG A 88 -1.19 18.10 13.66
CA ARG A 88 -0.09 18.09 12.67
C ARG A 88 -0.56 17.63 11.29
N LYS A 89 -1.44 16.63 11.23
CA LYS A 89 -1.95 16.08 9.96
C LYS A 89 -2.90 17.03 9.25
N VAL A 90 -3.76 17.73 10.00
CA VAL A 90 -4.59 18.81 9.46
C VAL A 90 -3.74 19.92 8.86
N ALA A 91 -2.64 20.31 9.53
CA ALA A 91 -1.71 21.30 8.99
C ALA A 91 -1.02 20.84 7.69
N GLN A 92 -0.74 19.53 7.56
CA GLN A 92 -0.12 18.91 6.38
C GLN A 92 -1.11 18.48 5.30
N ARG A 93 -2.41 18.82 5.43
CA ARG A 93 -3.46 18.28 4.56
C ARG A 93 -3.19 18.52 3.08
N LYS A 94 -2.81 19.74 2.69
CA LYS A 94 -2.53 20.10 1.29
C LYS A 94 -1.41 19.25 0.67
N ASP A 95 -0.32 19.05 1.42
CA ASP A 95 0.81 18.24 0.97
C ASP A 95 0.40 16.77 0.79
N LEU A 96 -0.47 16.27 1.67
CA LEU A 96 -1.01 14.91 1.61
C LEU A 96 -1.96 14.71 0.42
N GLU A 97 -2.80 15.69 0.12
CA GLU A 97 -3.66 15.72 -1.07
C GLU A 97 -2.84 15.76 -2.36
N GLN A 98 -1.84 16.62 -2.42
CA GLN A 98 -0.91 16.68 -3.56
C GLN A 98 -0.21 15.33 -3.76
N HIS A 99 0.32 14.73 -2.69
CA HIS A 99 0.98 13.43 -2.77
C HIS A 99 0.05 12.32 -3.27
N ALA A 100 -1.23 12.36 -2.89
CA ALA A 100 -2.24 11.40 -3.36
C ALA A 100 -2.47 11.50 -4.88
N ASN A 101 -2.42 12.71 -5.42
CA ASN A 101 -2.61 12.96 -6.85
C ASN A 101 -1.36 12.58 -7.68
N GLU A 102 -0.16 12.81 -7.14
CA GLU A 102 1.09 12.50 -7.82
C GLU A 102 1.37 11.00 -7.89
N THR A 103 1.04 10.26 -6.82
CA THR A 103 1.38 8.85 -6.71
C THR A 103 0.12 7.98 -6.62
N PRO A 104 -0.20 7.16 -7.63
CA PRO A 104 -1.44 6.37 -7.67
C PRO A 104 -1.56 5.35 -6.52
N MET A 105 -0.44 5.01 -5.87
CA MET A 105 -0.40 4.10 -4.72
C MET A 105 -0.29 4.81 -3.37
N ALA A 106 -0.34 6.14 -3.32
CA ALA A 106 -0.16 6.89 -2.09
C ALA A 106 -1.16 6.48 -1.00
N LEU A 107 -2.42 6.22 -1.39
CA LEU A 107 -3.53 5.90 -0.48
C LEU A 107 -3.27 4.68 0.42
N SER A 108 -2.69 3.62 -0.13
CA SER A 108 -2.40 2.38 0.61
C SER A 108 -1.09 2.46 1.38
N SER A 109 -0.23 3.42 1.03
CA SER A 109 1.09 3.57 1.65
C SER A 109 0.98 4.21 3.05
N LYS A 110 1.78 3.71 3.99
CA LYS A 110 1.89 4.27 5.36
C LYS A 110 2.91 5.39 5.47
N ARG A 111 3.84 5.48 4.51
CA ARG A 111 4.93 6.45 4.49
C ARG A 111 5.14 6.91 3.05
N PRO A 112 5.39 8.21 2.82
CA PRO A 112 5.81 8.66 1.51
C PRO A 112 7.09 7.91 1.15
N TYR A 113 7.04 7.18 0.05
CA TYR A 113 8.19 6.46 -0.44
C TYR A 113 9.04 7.46 -1.21
N THR A 114 10.13 7.93 -0.61
CA THR A 114 11.14 8.68 -1.36
C THR A 114 11.93 7.67 -2.19
N VAL A 115 11.54 7.52 -3.46
CA VAL A 115 12.37 6.84 -4.45
C VAL A 115 13.68 7.61 -4.54
N THR A 116 14.82 6.95 -4.39
CA THR A 116 16.14 7.62 -4.48
C THR A 116 16.35 8.34 -5.81
N SER A 117 15.69 7.89 -6.88
CA SER A 117 15.74 8.47 -8.23
C SER A 117 14.41 8.24 -8.97
N PRO A 118 13.48 9.21 -9.00
CA PRO A 118 12.16 9.02 -9.62
C PRO A 118 12.25 8.71 -11.12
N GLN A 119 13.17 9.35 -11.83
CA GLN A 119 13.39 9.13 -13.28
C GLN A 119 13.78 7.68 -13.61
N VAL A 120 14.63 7.06 -12.78
CA VAL A 120 15.04 5.65 -12.94
C VAL A 120 13.84 4.73 -12.71
N GLU A 121 13.01 5.03 -11.72
CA GLU A 121 11.82 4.23 -11.41
C GLU A 121 10.76 4.35 -12.51
N GLU A 122 10.49 5.55 -13.02
CA GLU A 122 9.60 5.77 -14.16
C GLU A 122 10.07 4.99 -15.40
N ALA A 123 11.36 5.07 -15.71
CA ALA A 123 11.95 4.33 -16.84
C ALA A 123 11.84 2.80 -16.65
N LEU A 124 12.02 2.30 -15.42
CA LEU A 124 11.80 0.90 -15.08
C LEU A 124 10.34 0.47 -15.27
N VAL A 125 9.38 1.30 -14.85
CA VAL A 125 7.94 1.03 -15.03
C VAL A 125 7.57 1.01 -16.51
N LEU A 126 8.06 1.97 -17.31
CA LEU A 126 7.84 1.99 -18.75
C LEU A 126 8.46 0.78 -19.44
N TRP A 127 9.68 0.41 -19.06
CA TRP A 127 10.33 -0.78 -19.58
C TRP A 127 9.55 -2.05 -19.23
N GLN A 128 9.10 -2.19 -17.99
CA GLN A 128 8.27 -3.31 -17.57
C GLN A 128 7.00 -3.43 -18.43
N LYS A 129 6.26 -2.33 -18.63
CA LYS A 129 5.09 -2.30 -19.53
C LYS A 129 5.43 -2.76 -20.95
N SER A 130 6.60 -2.38 -21.46
CA SER A 130 7.05 -2.80 -22.80
C SER A 130 7.37 -4.30 -22.87
N MET A 131 7.84 -4.92 -21.79
CA MET A 131 8.12 -6.35 -21.72
C MET A 131 6.83 -7.16 -21.54
N GLU A 132 5.89 -6.64 -20.75
CA GLU A 132 4.54 -7.21 -20.60
C GLU A 132 3.78 -7.22 -21.93
N ALA A 133 3.86 -6.15 -22.72
CA ALA A 133 3.28 -6.12 -24.06
C ALA A 133 3.86 -7.18 -25.01
N LYS A 134 5.08 -7.66 -24.73
CA LYS A 134 5.75 -8.76 -25.46
C LYS A 134 5.50 -10.13 -24.84
N ASN A 135 4.73 -10.22 -23.75
CA ASN A 135 4.52 -11.43 -22.95
C ASN A 135 5.81 -12.06 -22.41
N GLU A 136 6.84 -11.25 -22.16
CA GLU A 136 8.09 -11.73 -21.56
C GLU A 136 8.03 -11.63 -20.02
N ASN A 137 8.38 -12.73 -19.33
CA ASN A 137 8.41 -12.77 -17.87
C ASN A 137 9.64 -12.04 -17.32
N ILE A 138 9.42 -10.98 -16.55
CA ILE A 138 10.50 -10.19 -15.95
C ILE A 138 10.99 -10.87 -14.67
N THR A 139 12.24 -11.32 -14.68
CA THR A 139 12.90 -11.87 -13.48
C THR A 139 13.55 -10.74 -12.66
N GLY A 140 13.62 -10.90 -11.34
CA GLY A 140 14.26 -9.91 -10.45
C GLY A 140 15.70 -9.57 -10.83
N ALA A 141 16.47 -10.53 -11.35
CA ALA A 141 17.83 -10.27 -11.86
C ALA A 141 17.84 -9.32 -13.06
N MET A 142 16.85 -9.42 -13.96
CA MET A 142 16.73 -8.51 -15.11
C MET A 142 16.44 -7.09 -14.64
N LEU A 143 15.63 -6.91 -13.60
CA LEU A 143 15.38 -5.58 -13.01
C LEU A 143 16.65 -4.95 -12.42
N VAL A 144 17.51 -5.73 -11.78
CA VAL A 144 18.79 -5.24 -11.26
C VAL A 144 19.70 -4.77 -12.39
N VAL A 145 19.86 -5.59 -13.44
CA VAL A 145 20.67 -5.24 -14.61
C VAL A 145 20.10 -4.01 -15.32
N LYS A 146 18.78 -3.98 -15.53
CA LYS A 146 18.13 -2.88 -16.24
C LYS A 146 18.18 -1.58 -15.45
N ARG A 147 18.04 -1.64 -14.13
CA ARG A 147 18.20 -0.48 -13.26
C ARG A 147 19.60 0.10 -13.36
N ALA A 148 20.63 -0.74 -13.27
CA ALA A 148 22.02 -0.29 -13.39
C ALA A 148 22.26 0.42 -14.73
N TRP A 149 21.67 -0.10 -15.81
CA TRP A 149 21.71 0.55 -17.13
C TRP A 149 21.04 1.94 -17.11
N PHE A 150 19.86 2.08 -16.51
CA PHE A 150 19.20 3.39 -16.36
C PHE A 150 19.99 4.35 -15.45
N GLU A 151 20.59 3.86 -14.37
CA GLU A 151 21.41 4.69 -13.47
C GLU A 151 22.64 5.24 -14.20
N GLN A 152 23.23 4.47 -15.12
CA GLN A 152 24.30 4.93 -16.01
C GLN A 152 23.78 5.95 -17.03
N GLU A 153 22.67 5.66 -17.71
CA GLU A 153 22.08 6.54 -18.73
C GLU A 153 21.69 7.91 -18.15
N PHE A 154 21.13 7.94 -16.94
CA PHE A 154 20.76 9.19 -16.25
C PHE A 154 21.93 9.83 -15.49
N ASN A 155 23.16 9.29 -15.60
CA ASN A 155 24.35 9.80 -14.92
C ASN A 155 24.17 9.95 -13.39
N ILE A 156 23.47 8.99 -12.77
CA ILE A 156 23.24 9.01 -11.32
C ILE A 156 24.55 8.61 -10.62
N PRO A 157 25.06 9.41 -9.68
CA PRO A 157 26.33 9.12 -9.01
C PRO A 157 26.22 7.88 -8.11
N ASP A 158 27.30 7.08 -8.05
CA ASP A 158 27.36 5.79 -7.34
C ASP A 158 26.95 5.85 -5.86
N GLN A 159 27.09 7.01 -5.22
CA GLN A 159 26.69 7.24 -3.83
C GLN A 159 25.16 7.19 -3.64
N GLN A 160 24.39 7.44 -4.70
CA GLN A 160 22.93 7.39 -4.70
C GLN A 160 22.38 6.04 -5.15
N HIS A 161 23.23 5.10 -5.56
CA HIS A 161 22.78 3.78 -6.02
C HIS A 161 22.26 2.93 -4.87
N LEU A 162 21.15 2.24 -5.12
CA LEU A 162 20.57 1.27 -4.19
C LEU A 162 21.37 -0.04 -4.27
N ARG A 163 22.39 -0.17 -3.41
CA ARG A 163 23.30 -1.35 -3.39
C ARG A 163 22.64 -2.67 -3.02
N SER A 164 21.48 -2.65 -2.36
CA SER A 164 20.84 -3.88 -1.87
C SER A 164 19.72 -4.34 -2.80
N ALA A 165 19.66 -5.65 -3.11
CA ALA A 165 18.57 -6.23 -3.91
C ALA A 165 17.19 -6.17 -3.24
N GLY A 166 17.10 -5.68 -2.00
CA GLY A 166 15.84 -5.58 -1.24
C GLY A 166 14.80 -4.67 -1.90
N TRP A 167 15.21 -3.73 -2.74
CA TRP A 167 14.28 -2.86 -3.48
C TRP A 167 13.48 -3.63 -4.54
N VAL A 168 14.01 -4.73 -5.10
CA VAL A 168 13.36 -5.48 -6.18
C VAL A 168 12.02 -6.04 -5.72
N GLN A 169 11.97 -6.63 -4.53
CA GLN A 169 10.73 -7.17 -3.95
C GLN A 169 9.73 -6.07 -3.55
N ALA A 170 10.22 -4.86 -3.24
CA ALA A 170 9.35 -3.71 -3.00
C ALA A 170 8.76 -3.18 -4.31
N PHE A 171 9.57 -3.11 -5.36
CA PHE A 171 9.17 -2.70 -6.71
C PHE A 171 8.18 -3.69 -7.32
N LEU A 172 8.45 -5.00 -7.27
CA LEU A 172 7.53 -6.02 -7.77
C LEU A 172 6.17 -5.97 -7.05
N ARG A 173 6.14 -5.84 -5.71
CA ARG A 173 4.87 -5.69 -4.98
C ARG A 173 4.08 -4.45 -5.40
N ARG A 174 4.77 -3.37 -5.78
CA ARG A 174 4.18 -2.13 -6.27
C ARG A 174 3.54 -2.32 -7.64
N CYS A 175 4.27 -2.90 -8.58
CA CYS A 175 3.82 -3.08 -9.96
C CYS A 175 2.76 -4.19 -10.10
N VAL A 176 2.88 -5.30 -9.36
CA VAL A 176 1.90 -6.41 -9.42
C VAL A 176 0.54 -5.97 -8.87
N SER A 177 0.50 -5.11 -7.84
CA SER A 177 -0.77 -4.56 -7.34
C SER A 177 -1.54 -3.78 -8.40
N TRP A 178 -0.84 -3.16 -9.36
CA TRP A 178 -1.48 -2.45 -10.48
C TRP A 178 -2.12 -3.42 -11.48
N ILE A 179 -1.46 -4.55 -11.76
CA ILE A 179 -1.92 -5.54 -12.74
C ILE A 179 -3.22 -6.20 -12.27
N SER A 180 -3.32 -6.58 -10.99
CA SER A 180 -4.56 -7.14 -10.43
C SER A 180 -5.72 -6.13 -10.46
N PHE A 181 -5.44 -4.83 -10.27
CA PHE A 181 -6.46 -3.79 -10.37
C PHE A 181 -6.92 -3.56 -11.82
N LEU A 182 -6.02 -3.65 -12.79
CA LEU A 182 -6.32 -3.52 -14.21
C LEU A 182 -7.09 -4.72 -14.76
N THR A 183 -6.73 -5.96 -14.39
CA THR A 183 -7.49 -7.14 -14.84
C THR A 183 -8.89 -7.17 -14.26
N VAL A 184 -9.08 -6.81 -12.98
CA VAL A 184 -10.42 -6.69 -12.39
C VAL A 184 -11.22 -5.56 -13.04
N SER A 185 -10.61 -4.41 -13.34
CA SER A 185 -11.30 -3.31 -14.04
C SER A 185 -11.66 -3.64 -15.49
N ILE A 186 -10.76 -4.28 -16.24
CA ILE A 186 -11.01 -4.66 -17.63
C ILE A 186 -12.05 -5.78 -17.69
N VAL A 187 -11.95 -6.81 -16.85
CA VAL A 187 -12.95 -7.89 -16.80
C VAL A 187 -14.30 -7.35 -16.34
N SER A 188 -14.35 -6.41 -15.38
CA SER A 188 -15.58 -5.73 -14.99
C SER A 188 -16.17 -4.92 -16.14
N ASN A 189 -15.39 -4.05 -16.80
CA ASN A 189 -15.88 -3.24 -17.91
C ASN A 189 -16.32 -4.09 -19.11
N VAL A 190 -15.58 -5.15 -19.44
CA VAL A 190 -15.94 -6.09 -20.51
C VAL A 190 -17.20 -6.88 -20.12
N LEU A 191 -17.33 -7.31 -18.87
CA LEU A 191 -18.54 -7.97 -18.36
C LEU A 191 -19.75 -7.02 -18.38
N TYR A 192 -19.59 -5.76 -17.98
CA TYR A 192 -20.62 -4.73 -18.08
C TYR A 192 -21.03 -4.47 -19.53
N LEU A 193 -20.09 -4.41 -20.47
CA LEU A 193 -20.38 -4.25 -21.90
C LEU A 193 -21.05 -5.49 -22.51
N ILE A 194 -20.68 -6.69 -22.05
CA ILE A 194 -21.33 -7.94 -22.46
C ILE A 194 -22.75 -8.00 -21.90
N LEU A 195 -22.96 -7.62 -20.64
CA LEU A 195 -24.29 -7.57 -20.01
C LEU A 195 -25.17 -6.48 -20.64
N ASP A 196 -24.64 -5.31 -20.98
CA ASP A 196 -25.37 -4.26 -21.71
C ASP A 196 -25.76 -4.73 -23.13
N ARG A 197 -24.90 -5.50 -23.79
CA ARG A 197 -25.17 -6.06 -25.11
C ARG A 197 -26.18 -7.20 -25.09
N ILE A 198 -26.22 -8.00 -24.02
CA ILE A 198 -27.24 -9.05 -23.80
C ILE A 198 -28.57 -8.43 -23.30
N GLY A 199 -28.53 -7.29 -22.59
CA GLY A 199 -29.69 -6.57 -22.08
C GLY A 199 -30.59 -5.92 -23.14
N ARG A 200 -30.18 -5.91 -24.42
CA ARG A 200 -31.07 -5.58 -25.56
C ARG A 200 -31.85 -6.77 -26.11
N VAL A 201 -31.84 -7.91 -25.43
CA VAL A 201 -32.91 -8.91 -25.59
C VAL A 201 -34.13 -8.36 -24.88
N ARG A 202 -35.05 -7.80 -25.68
CA ARG A 202 -36.35 -7.27 -25.27
C ARG A 202 -37.07 -8.32 -24.43
N TRP A 203 -37.02 -8.19 -23.11
CA TRP A 203 -37.82 -9.01 -22.21
C TRP A 203 -39.30 -8.78 -22.59
N PRO A 204 -40.07 -9.84 -22.91
CA PRO A 204 -41.48 -9.70 -23.21
C PRO A 204 -42.17 -9.10 -21.98
N ALA A 205 -43.04 -8.12 -22.23
CA ALA A 205 -43.79 -7.44 -21.20
C ALA A 205 -44.49 -8.47 -20.30
N PRO A 206 -44.46 -8.29 -18.97
CA PRO A 206 -45.18 -9.17 -18.06
C PRO A 206 -46.67 -9.02 -18.33
N HIS A 207 -47.24 -9.92 -19.13
CA HIS A 207 -48.67 -10.12 -19.17
C HIS A 207 -49.08 -10.65 -17.80
N SER A 208 -49.78 -9.77 -17.09
CA SER A 208 -50.53 -9.98 -15.86
C SER A 208 -51.09 -11.39 -15.72
N SER A 209 -50.40 -12.24 -14.96
CA SER A 209 -51.00 -13.37 -14.23
C SER A 209 -50.09 -13.77 -13.06
N PRO A 210 -50.64 -13.90 -11.83
CA PRO A 210 -49.85 -14.18 -10.63
C PRO A 210 -49.65 -15.68 -10.48
N CYS A 211 -48.51 -16.20 -10.94
CA CYS A 211 -48.08 -17.55 -10.58
C CYS A 211 -46.81 -17.51 -9.73
N ARG A 212 -46.94 -18.09 -8.53
CA ARG A 212 -45.93 -18.20 -7.48
C ARG A 212 -44.72 -18.99 -8.00
N LEU A 213 -43.58 -18.34 -8.22
CA LEU A 213 -42.27 -18.99 -8.29
C LEU A 213 -41.19 -18.01 -7.83
N CYS A 214 -40.35 -18.47 -6.90
CA CYS A 214 -39.42 -17.66 -6.12
C CYS A 214 -38.18 -17.22 -6.95
N PRO A 215 -37.52 -16.10 -6.60
CA PRO A 215 -36.43 -15.51 -7.39
C PRO A 215 -35.11 -16.32 -7.42
N MET A 216 -35.01 -17.43 -6.70
CA MET A 216 -33.75 -18.18 -6.52
C MET A 216 -33.47 -19.22 -7.62
N ASP A 217 -34.46 -19.59 -8.46
CA ASP A 217 -34.27 -20.62 -9.49
C ASP A 217 -33.56 -20.12 -10.77
N TRP A 218 -33.47 -18.80 -10.97
CA TRP A 218 -32.83 -18.23 -12.18
C TRP A 218 -31.30 -18.29 -12.17
N ILE A 219 -30.67 -18.28 -10.99
CA ILE A 219 -29.21 -18.34 -10.87
C ILE A 219 -28.69 -19.74 -11.22
N LEU A 220 -29.43 -20.80 -10.87
CA LEU A 220 -29.08 -22.18 -11.26
C LEU A 220 -29.22 -22.42 -12.78
N PHE A 221 -30.19 -21.78 -13.44
CA PHE A 221 -30.37 -21.92 -14.89
C PHE A 221 -29.22 -21.31 -15.71
N LEU A 222 -28.63 -20.22 -15.21
CA LEU A 222 -27.51 -19.52 -15.83
C LEU A 222 -26.18 -20.27 -15.67
N VAL A 223 -25.97 -20.95 -14.53
CA VAL A 223 -24.77 -21.78 -14.30
C VAL A 223 -24.81 -23.08 -15.13
N VAL A 224 -26.00 -23.66 -15.35
CA VAL A 224 -26.16 -24.88 -16.18
C VAL A 224 -26.04 -24.59 -17.68
N SER A 225 -26.44 -23.40 -18.14
CA SER A 225 -26.40 -23.04 -19.57
C SER A 225 -25.03 -22.55 -20.07
N LEU A 226 -24.10 -22.19 -19.17
CA LEU A 226 -22.74 -21.74 -19.52
C LEU A 226 -21.65 -22.81 -19.33
N GLY A 227 -22.03 -24.02 -18.90
CA GLY A 227 -21.11 -25.16 -18.77
C GLY A 227 -21.32 -26.19 -19.88
N VAL A 228 -20.21 -26.57 -20.53
CA VAL A 228 -20.05 -27.74 -21.42
C VAL A 228 -20.31 -27.47 -22.92
N GLN A 229 -19.45 -26.65 -23.53
CA GLN A 229 -18.96 -26.98 -24.88
C GLN A 229 -17.63 -27.72 -24.77
N HIS A 230 -17.78 -29.03 -24.94
CA HIS A 230 -16.78 -30.06 -25.16
C HIS A 230 -15.77 -29.62 -26.23
N VAL A 231 -14.50 -29.42 -25.88
CA VAL A 231 -13.41 -29.32 -26.86
C VAL A 231 -12.90 -30.74 -27.10
N GLU A 232 -13.40 -31.34 -28.17
CA GLU A 232 -12.97 -32.61 -28.73
C GLU A 232 -11.62 -32.38 -29.43
N TYR A 233 -10.51 -32.81 -28.81
CA TYR A 233 -9.20 -32.86 -29.47
C TYR A 233 -9.18 -34.08 -30.40
N ARG A 234 -9.23 -33.83 -31.71
CA ARG A 234 -9.06 -34.84 -32.75
C ARG A 234 -7.63 -34.75 -33.31
N SER A 235 -6.92 -35.87 -33.16
CA SER A 235 -5.70 -36.38 -33.82
C SER A 235 -4.57 -35.40 -34.18
#